data_AF-A0A2Z2MB44-F1
#
_entry.id   AF-A0A2Z2MB44-F1
#
_cell.length_a   1.000
_cell.length_b   1.000
_cell.length_c   1.000
_cell.angle_alpha   90.00
_cell.angle_beta   90.00
_cell.angle_gamma   90.00
#
_symmetry.space_group_name_H-M   'P 1'
#
loop_
_entity.id
_entity.type
_entity.pdbx_description
1 polymer ?
#
loop_
_entity_poly.entity_id
_entity_poly.type
_entity_poly.pdbx_seq_one_letter_code
_entity_poly.pdbx_strand_id
1 'polypeptide(L)'
;MDVLAKFHSVIHTSWRIIIPKATREFYEIEQGDVVELLLIKYQDKKPQIKKQFLGKVGEHGSVIIPKTVREVMDLKPKEIVEVIMLDHHKPTMRQVKENK
;
A
#
# COMPACT_ATOMS: atom_id res chain seq x y z
N MET A 1 -14.16 8.49 -5.91
CA MET A 1 -12.90 8.26 -5.19
C MET A 1 -11.83 8.86 -6.05
N ASP A 2 -11.16 9.90 -5.55
CA ASP A 2 -10.05 10.51 -6.27
C ASP A 2 -8.81 9.62 -6.14
N VAL A 3 -7.99 9.63 -7.18
CA VAL A 3 -6.75 8.85 -7.25
C VAL A 3 -5.59 9.78 -6.94
N LEU A 4 -4.90 9.54 -5.84
CA LEU A 4 -3.71 10.31 -5.47
C LEU A 4 -2.51 9.90 -6.31
N ALA A 5 -2.26 8.60 -6.43
CA ALA A 5 -1.16 8.10 -7.24
C ALA A 5 -1.50 6.76 -7.89
N LYS A 6 -0.87 6.52 -9.03
CA LYS A 6 -0.96 5.27 -9.76
C LYS A 6 0.44 4.82 -10.17
N PHE A 7 0.81 3.59 -9.82
CA PHE A 7 2.11 3.03 -10.18
C PHE A 7 2.04 1.50 -10.27
N HIS A 8 3.08 0.90 -10.84
CA HIS A 8 3.26 -0.54 -10.83
C HIS A 8 4.32 -0.91 -9.79
N SER A 9 4.12 -2.03 -9.08
CA SER A 9 5.10 -2.56 -8.14
C SER A 9 5.23 -4.07 -8.28
N VAL A 10 6.45 -4.57 -8.08
CA VAL A 10 6.71 -6.00 -7.92
C VAL A 10 6.35 -6.41 -6.48
N ILE A 11 5.73 -7.58 -6.33
CA ILE A 11 5.51 -8.21 -5.03
C ILE A 11 6.81 -8.87 -4.58
N HIS A 12 7.41 -8.38 -3.51
CA HIS A 12 8.62 -9.00 -2.96
C HIS A 12 8.30 -10.33 -2.26
N THR A 13 9.32 -11.18 -2.06
CA THR A 13 9.19 -12.47 -1.34
C THR A 13 8.67 -12.33 0.09
N SER A 14 8.88 -11.18 0.72
CA SER A 14 8.34 -10.83 2.03
C SER A 14 6.91 -10.25 1.96
N TRP A 15 6.20 -10.42 0.84
CA TRP A 15 4.82 -9.98 0.62
C TRP A 15 4.60 -8.47 0.76
N ARG A 16 5.64 -7.69 0.49
CA ARG A 16 5.58 -6.22 0.46
C ARG A 16 5.64 -5.68 -0.96
N ILE A 17 5.03 -4.52 -1.14
CA ILE A 17 5.27 -3.62 -2.26
C ILE A 17 5.99 -2.38 -1.75
N ILE A 18 6.61 -1.62 -2.67
CA ILE A 18 7.32 -0.39 -2.32
C ILE A 18 6.61 0.77 -3.00
N ILE A 19 6.24 1.77 -2.21
CA ILE A 19 5.75 3.05 -2.75
C ILE A 19 6.95 3.80 -3.35
N PRO A 20 6.91 4.22 -4.62
CA PRO A 20 8.02 4.94 -5.26
C PRO A 20 8.46 6.15 -4.45
N LYS A 21 9.78 6.39 -4.40
CA LYS A 21 10.37 7.49 -3.63
C LYS A 21 9.73 8.84 -3.99
N ALA A 22 9.57 9.13 -5.29
CA ALA A 22 8.95 10.37 -5.76
C ALA A 22 7.50 10.53 -5.30
N THR A 23 6.71 9.46 -5.28
CA THR A 23 5.33 9.49 -4.76
C THR A 23 5.32 9.81 -3.27
N ARG A 24 6.23 9.22 -2.49
CA ARG A 24 6.33 9.49 -1.06
C ARG A 24 6.76 10.91 -0.75
N GLU A 25 7.73 11.44 -1.50
CA GLU A 25 8.18 12.82 -1.36
C GLU A 25 7.08 13.82 -1.72
N PHE A 26 6.33 13.57 -2.80
CA PHE A 26 5.24 14.44 -3.24
C PHE A 26 4.10 14.51 -2.22
N TYR A 27 3.75 13.38 -1.60
CA TYR A 27 2.65 13.28 -0.62
C TYR A 27 3.11 13.35 0.84
N GLU A 28 4.40 13.64 1.08
CA GLU A 28 5.00 13.71 2.43
C GLU A 28 4.69 12.46 3.28
N ILE A 29 4.73 11.28 2.66
CA ILE A 29 4.43 10.00 3.30
C ILE A 29 5.67 9.50 4.05
N GLU A 30 5.54 9.35 5.36
CA GLU A 30 6.61 8.97 6.26
C GLU A 30 6.45 7.55 6.80
N GLN A 31 7.52 7.02 7.39
CA GLN A 31 7.45 5.74 8.10
C GLN A 31 6.50 5.87 9.31
N GLY A 32 5.55 4.96 9.41
CA GLY A 32 4.54 4.96 10.46
C GLY A 32 3.15 5.40 9.99
N ASP A 33 3.06 6.10 8.86
CA ASP A 33 1.80 6.50 8.24
C ASP A 33 0.97 5.30 7.79
N VAL A 34 -0.33 5.53 7.63
CA VAL A 34 -1.26 4.55 7.07
C VAL A 34 -1.68 5.04 5.69
N VAL A 35 -1.56 4.18 4.69
CA VAL A 35 -2.03 4.44 3.32
C VAL A 35 -3.21 3.55 2.97
N GLU A 36 -4.13 4.09 2.20
CA GLU A 36 -5.21 3.33 1.59
C GLU A 36 -4.86 3.00 0.14
N LEU A 37 -4.75 1.70 -0.15
CA LEU A 37 -4.27 1.19 -1.44
C LEU A 37 -5.30 0.26 -2.06
N LEU A 38 -5.50 0.40 -3.37
CA LEU A 38 -6.22 -0.53 -4.22
C LEU A 38 -5.21 -1.27 -5.11
N LEU A 39 -5.10 -2.58 -4.94
CA LEU A 39 -4.33 -3.46 -5.82
C LEU A 39 -5.18 -3.94 -6.97
N ILE A 40 -4.60 -3.96 -8.17
CA ILE A 40 -5.21 -4.49 -9.38
C ILE A 40 -4.25 -5.54 -9.95
N LYS A 41 -4.71 -6.80 -9.97
CA LYS A 41 -4.01 -7.90 -10.65
C LYS A 41 -4.52 -8.00 -12.08
N TYR A 42 -3.58 -8.05 -13.02
CA TYR A 42 -3.87 -8.28 -14.43
C TYR A 42 -3.59 -9.73 -14.79
N GLN A 43 -4.48 -10.33 -15.59
CA GLN A 43 -4.21 -11.56 -16.35
C GLN A 43 -4.53 -11.27 -17.82
N ASP A 44 -3.67 -11.69 -18.73
CA ASP A 44 -3.79 -11.43 -20.17
C ASP A 44 -4.06 -9.95 -20.50
N LYS A 45 -3.36 -9.05 -19.79
CA LYS A 45 -3.49 -7.59 -19.89
C LYS A 45 -4.90 -7.05 -19.58
N LYS A 46 -5.76 -7.83 -18.94
CA LYS A 46 -7.07 -7.39 -18.45
C LYS A 46 -7.09 -7.36 -16.92
N PRO A 47 -7.68 -6.31 -16.30
CA PRO A 47 -7.81 -6.26 -14.86
C PRO A 47 -8.81 -7.32 -14.41
N GLN A 48 -8.35 -8.29 -13.63
CA GLN A 48 -9.20 -9.41 -13.21
C GLN A 48 -9.71 -9.25 -11.79
N ILE A 49 -8.83 -8.90 -10.86
CA ILE A 49 -9.19 -8.83 -9.44
C ILE A 49 -8.67 -7.52 -8.88
N LYS A 50 -9.55 -6.83 -8.15
CA LYS A 50 -9.24 -5.61 -7.43
C LYS A 50 -9.53 -5.79 -5.95
N LYS A 51 -8.58 -5.40 -5.09
CA LYS A 51 -8.81 -5.38 -3.64
C LYS A 51 -8.16 -4.17 -2.99
N GLN A 52 -8.95 -3.55 -2.13
CA GLN A 52 -8.56 -2.41 -1.33
C GLN A 52 -8.13 -2.87 0.06
N PHE A 53 -7.11 -2.21 0.62
CA PHE A 53 -6.66 -2.45 1.97
C PHE A 53 -5.93 -1.24 2.54
N LEU A 54 -5.88 -1.16 3.88
CA LEU A 54 -5.05 -0.22 4.61
C LEU A 54 -3.71 -0.85 4.93
N GLY A 55 -2.62 -0.11 4.68
CA GLY A 55 -1.26 -0.57 4.92
C GLY A 55 -0.47 0.45 5.73
N LYS A 56 0.24 -0.01 6.77
CA LYS A 56 1.21 0.82 7.48
C LYS A 56 2.49 0.92 6.67
N VAL A 57 2.98 2.13 6.49
CA VAL A 57 4.23 2.43 5.78
C VAL A 57 5.41 2.08 6.68
N GLY A 58 6.22 1.12 6.24
CA GLY A 58 7.47 0.73 6.86
C GLY A 58 8.67 1.45 6.24
N GLU A 59 9.85 0.94 6.57
CA GLU A 59 11.12 1.47 6.07
C GLU A 59 11.14 1.52 4.53
N HIS A 60 11.75 2.57 3.98
CA HIS A 60 11.87 2.85 2.55
C HIS A 60 10.53 2.88 1.76
N GLY A 61 9.40 3.09 2.44
CA GLY A 61 8.08 3.10 1.78
C GLY A 61 7.49 1.72 1.57
N SER A 62 7.96 0.72 2.31
CA SER A 62 7.43 -0.63 2.21
C SER A 62 6.03 -0.74 2.81
N VAL A 63 5.15 -1.47 2.13
CA VAL A 63 3.81 -1.79 2.63
C VAL A 63 3.56 -3.28 2.48
N ILE A 64 3.20 -3.95 3.57
CA ILE A 64 2.90 -5.38 3.58
C ILE A 64 1.47 -5.60 3.09
N ILE A 65 1.31 -6.53 2.13
CA ILE A 65 -0.01 -6.95 1.65
C ILE A 65 -0.61 -7.94 2.66
N PRO A 66 -1.82 -7.67 3.20
CA PRO A 66 -2.47 -8.57 4.14
C PRO A 66 -2.66 -9.98 3.58
N LYS A 67 -2.59 -10.99 4.46
CA LYS A 67 -2.75 -12.41 4.07
C LYS A 67 -4.07 -12.65 3.32
N THR A 68 -5.16 -12.07 3.82
CA THR A 68 -6.49 -12.16 3.20
C THR A 68 -6.53 -11.63 1.78
N VAL A 69 -5.86 -10.49 1.51
CA VAL A 69 -5.78 -9.90 0.17
C VAL A 69 -4.97 -10.81 -0.76
N ARG A 70 -3.84 -11.35 -0.27
CA ARG A 70 -2.99 -12.27 -1.03
C ARG A 70 -3.75 -13.51 -1.47
N GLU A 71 -4.48 -14.12 -0.55
CA GLU A 71 -5.24 -15.35 -0.79
C GLU A 71 -6.39 -15.10 -1.77
N VAL A 72 -7.18 -14.05 -1.56
CA VAL A 72 -8.34 -13.75 -2.43
C VAL A 72 -7.91 -13.38 -3.85
N MET A 73 -6.75 -12.76 -4.02
CA MET A 73 -6.23 -12.38 -5.33
C MET A 73 -5.28 -13.43 -5.95
N ASP A 74 -5.01 -14.54 -5.26
CA ASP A 74 -3.99 -15.53 -5.64
C ASP A 74 -2.64 -14.88 -6.00
N LEU A 75 -2.15 -13.96 -5.15
CA LEU A 75 -0.90 -13.25 -5.44
C LEU A 75 0.31 -14.16 -5.28
N LYS A 76 1.30 -14.00 -6.15
CA LYS A 76 2.57 -14.72 -6.10
C LYS A 76 3.74 -13.75 -5.97
N PRO A 77 4.83 -14.15 -5.28
CA PRO A 77 6.05 -13.35 -5.26
C PRO A 77 6.59 -13.15 -6.68
N LYS A 78 7.23 -12.00 -6.90
CA LYS A 78 7.80 -11.53 -8.18
C LYS A 78 6.77 -11.16 -9.26
N GLU A 79 5.47 -11.28 -8.99
CA GLU A 79 4.44 -10.73 -9.89
C GLU A 79 4.42 -9.20 -9.82
N ILE A 80 4.01 -8.58 -10.94
CA ILE A 80 3.76 -7.13 -11.02
C ILE A 80 2.27 -6.89 -10.80
N VAL A 81 1.96 -5.93 -9.94
CA VAL A 81 0.60 -5.44 -9.72
C VAL A 81 0.54 -3.94 -9.98
N GLU A 82 -0.62 -3.48 -10.42
CA GLU A 82 -0.94 -2.05 -10.45
C GLU A 82 -1.47 -1.65 -9.08
N VAL A 83 -0.97 -0.53 -8.56
CA VAL A 83 -1.31 0.01 -7.26
C VAL A 83 -1.89 1.40 -7.46
N ILE A 84 -3.07 1.60 -6.91
CA ILE A 84 -3.73 2.91 -6.85
C ILE A 84 -3.74 3.33 -5.39
N MET A 85 -3.16 4.49 -5.10
CA MET A 85 -3.23 5.11 -3.78
C MET A 85 -4.45 6.02 -3.74
N LEU A 86 -5.33 5.78 -2.77
CA LEU A 86 -6.61 6.46 -2.61
C LEU A 86 -6.55 7.52 -1.53
N ASP A 87 -5.84 7.24 -0.43
CA ASP A 87 -5.71 8.16 0.71
C ASP A 87 -4.43 7.86 1.53
N HIS A 88 -4.05 8.79 2.39
CA HIS A 88 -3.02 8.61 3.40
C HIS A 88 -3.35 9.37 4.69
N HIS A 89 -3.01 8.78 5.84
CA HIS A 89 -3.30 9.31 7.16
C HIS A 89 -2.06 9.23 8.04
N LYS A 90 -1.72 10.36 8.66
CA LYS A 90 -0.72 10.39 9.74
C LYS A 90 -1.32 9.76 11.00
N PRO A 91 -0.57 8.93 11.75
CA PRO A 91 -1.07 8.36 12.98
C PRO A 91 -1.32 9.49 13.98
N THR A 92 -2.59 9.71 14.34
CA THR A 92 -2.92 10.68 15.39
C THR A 92 -2.33 10.18 16.70
N MET A 93 -1.28 10.85 17.20
CA MET A 93 -0.78 10.54 18.53
C MET A 93 -1.89 10.82 19.54
N ARG A 94 -2.42 9.77 20.19
CA ARG A 94 -3.19 9.95 21.42
C ARG A 94 -2.23 10.55 22.44
N GLN A 95 -2.39 11.84 22.75
CA GLN A 95 -1.76 12.44 23.92
C GLN A 95 -2.23 11.64 25.15
N VAL A 96 -1.37 10.76 25.65
CA VAL A 96 -1.55 10.19 26.98
C VAL A 96 -1.37 11.35 27.93
N LYS A 97 -2.49 11.88 28.45
CA LYS A 97 -2.44 12.81 29.58
C LYS A 97 -1.85 12.03 30.75
N GLU A 98 -0.58 12.30 31.07
CA GLU A 98 0.00 11.97 32.35
C GLU A 98 -0.79 12.72 33.42
N ASN A 99 -1.66 12.03 34.13
CA ASN A 99 -2.24 12.54 35.37
C ASN A 99 -1.12 12.50 36.42
N LYS A 100 -0.59 13.68 36.76
CA LYS A 100 0.14 13.94 38.01
C LYS A 100 -0.79 13.89 39.20
#